data_AF-A0A6N2M449-F1
#
_entry.id   AF-A0A6N2M449-F1
#
_cell.length_a   1.000
_cell.length_b   1.000
_cell.length_c   1.000
_cell.angle_alpha   90.00
_cell.angle_beta   90.00
_cell.angle_gamma   90.00
#
_symmetry.space_group_name_H-M   'P 1'
#
loop_
_entity.id
_entity.type
_entity.pdbx_description
1 polymer ?
#
loop_
_entity_poly.entity_id
_entity_poly.type
_entity_poly.pdbx_seq_one_letter_code
_entity_poly.pdbx_strand_id
1 'polypeptide(L)'
;MEHKLRMQIKETVREILEESDMETTTEHQIRRLASNKLDLDLDKSEYKAYVRHVVNSYLEEQKAKQEDDEEETGKQEQEYDDEGNLVICRLSAKRKVTIQNFRGANLVSIREYYYDGGAERPTAKGISLNEEQWSALRRNIPAIEKAVKDMQDRDN
;
A
#
# COMPACT_ATOMS: atom_id res chain seq x y z
N MET A 1 -35.79 -7.06 -10.79
CA MET A 1 -34.72 -8.05 -10.99
C MET A 1 -34.83 -9.15 -9.96
N GLU A 2 -34.65 -10.41 -10.37
CA GLU A 2 -34.60 -11.55 -9.45
C GLU A 2 -33.35 -11.49 -8.56
N HIS A 3 -33.47 -11.82 -7.28
CA HIS A 3 -32.38 -11.70 -6.30
C HIS A 3 -31.14 -12.53 -6.70
N LYS A 4 -31.36 -13.73 -7.24
CA LYS A 4 -30.30 -14.62 -7.71
C LYS A 4 -29.51 -14.00 -8.88
N LEU A 5 -30.21 -13.37 -9.81
CA LEU A 5 -29.59 -12.71 -10.96
C LEU A 5 -28.78 -11.47 -10.54
N ARG A 6 -29.26 -10.69 -9.57
CA ARG A 6 -28.49 -9.58 -8.97
C ARG A 6 -27.18 -10.07 -8.39
N MET A 7 -27.21 -11.16 -7.62
CA MET A 7 -26.01 -11.73 -7.02
C MET A 7 -24.99 -12.17 -8.07
N GLN A 8 -25.45 -12.85 -9.13
CA GLN A 8 -24.58 -13.28 -10.22
C GLN A 8 -23.93 -12.11 -10.96
N ILE A 9 -24.69 -11.05 -11.25
CA ILE A 9 -24.16 -9.83 -11.86
C ILE A 9 -23.13 -9.17 -10.94
N LYS A 10 -23.43 -9.07 -9.64
CA LYS A 10 -22.50 -8.48 -8.66
C LYS A 10 -21.17 -9.23 -8.59
N GLU A 11 -21.23 -10.56 -8.49
CA GLU A 11 -20.06 -11.42 -8.39
C GLU A 11 -19.18 -11.32 -9.64
N THR A 12 -19.79 -11.44 -10.82
CA THR A 12 -19.08 -11.33 -12.11
C THR A 12 -18.43 -9.96 -12.29
N VAL A 13 -19.14 -8.88 -11.94
CA VAL A 13 -18.61 -7.51 -12.06
C VAL A 13 -17.44 -7.29 -11.10
N ARG A 14 -17.51 -7.82 -9.87
CA ARG A 14 -16.41 -7.73 -8.90
C ARG A 14 -15.18 -8.51 -9.35
N GLU A 15 -15.35 -9.73 -9.85
CA GLU A 15 -14.26 -10.54 -10.38
C GLU A 15 -13.52 -9.81 -11.53
N ILE A 16 -14.28 -9.21 -12.47
CA ILE A 16 -13.69 -8.41 -13.55
C ILE A 16 -12.95 -7.18 -13.00
N LEU A 17 -13.49 -6.51 -11.99
CA LEU A 17 -12.86 -5.36 -11.34
C LEU A 17 -11.58 -5.73 -10.58
N GLU A 18 -11.47 -6.96 -10.07
CA GLU A 18 -10.26 -7.46 -9.40
C GLU A 18 -9.16 -7.82 -10.41
N GLU A 19 -9.53 -8.32 -11.59
CA GLU A 19 -8.58 -8.72 -12.64
C GLU A 19 -8.17 -7.56 -13.58
N SER A 20 -8.95 -6.48 -13.62
CA SER A 20 -8.73 -5.36 -14.54
C SER A 20 -7.87 -4.25 -13.93
N ASP A 21 -7.13 -3.56 -14.79
CA ASP A 21 -6.39 -2.35 -14.41
C ASP A 21 -7.34 -1.17 -14.16
N MET A 22 -7.33 -0.67 -12.93
CA MET A 22 -8.22 0.39 -12.43
C MET A 22 -7.95 1.78 -13.05
N GLU A 23 -6.78 2.00 -13.67
CA GLU A 23 -6.45 3.28 -14.30
C GLU A 23 -7.02 3.41 -15.72
N THR A 24 -7.25 2.29 -16.39
CA THR A 24 -7.60 2.26 -17.82
C THR A 24 -8.99 1.71 -18.10
N THR A 25 -9.54 0.92 -17.18
CA THR A 25 -10.81 0.22 -17.38
C THR A 25 -12.01 1.11 -17.04
N THR A 26 -12.93 1.26 -17.99
CA THR A 26 -14.15 2.07 -17.85
C THR A 26 -15.37 1.24 -17.47
N GLU A 27 -16.40 1.85 -16.84
CA GLU A 27 -17.70 1.21 -16.55
C GLU A 27 -18.27 0.50 -17.79
N HIS A 28 -18.12 1.12 -18.96
CA HIS A 28 -18.61 0.56 -20.22
C HIS A 28 -17.88 -0.75 -20.60
N GLN A 29 -16.56 -0.80 -20.44
CA GLN A 29 -15.78 -2.02 -20.69
C GLN A 29 -16.12 -3.11 -19.67
N ILE A 30 -16.23 -2.77 -18.39
CA ILE A 30 -16.62 -3.72 -17.32
C ILE A 30 -17.98 -4.33 -17.63
N ARG A 31 -18.95 -3.49 -17.99
CA ARG A 31 -20.29 -3.95 -18.34
C ARG A 31 -20.29 -4.84 -19.58
N ARG A 32 -19.50 -4.51 -20.62
CA ARG A 32 -19.38 -5.33 -21.83
C ARG A 32 -18.75 -6.69 -21.54
N LEU A 33 -17.72 -6.73 -20.70
CA LEU A 33 -17.07 -7.97 -20.26
C LEU A 33 -18.04 -8.82 -19.43
N ALA A 34 -18.77 -8.21 -18.50
CA ALA A 34 -19.77 -8.89 -17.68
C ALA A 34 -20.93 -9.42 -18.53
N SER A 35 -21.38 -8.68 -19.55
CA SER A 35 -22.41 -9.15 -20.50
C SER A 35 -21.96 -10.40 -21.25
N ASN A 36 -20.71 -10.41 -21.73
CA ASN A 36 -20.14 -11.56 -22.43
C ASN A 36 -19.99 -12.78 -21.52
N LYS A 37 -19.58 -12.58 -20.26
CA LYS A 37 -19.35 -13.66 -19.30
C LYS A 37 -20.65 -14.30 -18.80
N LEU A 38 -21.73 -13.51 -18.68
CA LEU A 38 -23.04 -13.97 -18.25
C LEU A 38 -23.98 -14.39 -19.40
N ASP A 39 -23.54 -14.24 -20.65
CA ASP A 39 -24.38 -14.37 -21.85
C ASP A 39 -25.70 -13.59 -21.72
N LEU A 40 -25.61 -12.38 -21.15
CA LEU A 40 -26.74 -11.55 -20.77
C LEU A 40 -26.53 -10.10 -21.20
N ASP A 41 -27.53 -9.52 -21.85
CA ASP A 41 -27.50 -8.10 -22.22
C ASP A 41 -27.68 -7.17 -21.01
N LEU A 42 -26.56 -6.65 -20.50
CA LEU A 42 -26.52 -5.66 -19.41
C LEU A 42 -26.69 -4.20 -19.89
N ASP A 43 -26.99 -3.94 -21.17
CA ASP A 43 -27.26 -2.56 -21.65
C ASP A 43 -28.66 -2.05 -21.28
N LYS A 44 -29.56 -2.94 -20.83
CA LYS A 44 -30.88 -2.54 -20.33
C LYS A 44 -30.76 -1.65 -19.09
N SER A 45 -31.63 -0.65 -19.00
CA SER A 45 -31.62 0.40 -17.96
C SER A 45 -31.49 -0.16 -16.53
N GLU A 46 -32.18 -1.27 -16.23
CA GLU A 46 -32.16 -1.91 -14.91
C GLU A 46 -30.80 -2.53 -14.55
N TYR A 47 -30.14 -3.21 -15.50
CA TYR A 47 -28.83 -3.83 -15.29
C TYR A 47 -27.71 -2.78 -15.33
N LYS A 48 -27.81 -1.82 -16.25
CA LYS A 48 -26.87 -0.69 -16.37
C LYS A 48 -26.78 0.12 -15.08
N ALA A 49 -27.90 0.40 -14.42
CA ALA A 49 -27.90 1.11 -13.14
C ALA A 49 -27.26 0.27 -12.03
N TYR A 50 -27.52 -1.04 -12.02
CA TYR A 50 -26.99 -1.93 -11.01
C TYR A 50 -25.47 -2.13 -11.14
N VAL A 51 -24.96 -2.33 -12.37
CA VAL A 51 -23.51 -2.45 -12.63
C VAL A 51 -22.78 -1.18 -12.16
N ARG A 52 -23.30 0.01 -12.47
CA ARG A 52 -22.73 1.27 -11.97
C ARG A 52 -22.66 1.32 -10.44
N HIS A 53 -23.73 0.91 -9.77
CA HIS A 53 -23.76 0.87 -8.32
C HIS A 53 -22.69 -0.07 -7.75
N VAL A 54 -22.50 -1.26 -8.34
CA VAL A 54 -21.46 -2.21 -7.93
C VAL A 54 -20.06 -1.64 -8.14
N VAL A 55 -19.81 -1.02 -9.30
CA VAL A 55 -18.51 -0.38 -9.63
C VAL A 55 -18.20 0.75 -8.64
N ASN A 56 -19.16 1.63 -8.36
CA ASN A 56 -18.97 2.73 -7.41
C ASN A 56 -18.73 2.19 -5.99
N SER A 57 -19.51 1.20 -5.55
CA SER A 57 -19.32 0.57 -4.24
C SER A 57 -17.92 -0.05 -4.11
N TYR A 58 -17.41 -0.69 -5.16
CA TYR A 58 -16.06 -1.23 -5.16
C TYR A 58 -14.99 -0.12 -5.12
N LEU A 59 -15.17 0.96 -5.88
CA LEU A 59 -14.26 2.12 -5.83
C LEU A 59 -14.24 2.78 -4.45
N GLU A 60 -15.38 2.89 -3.79
CA GLU A 60 -15.49 3.38 -2.41
C GLU A 60 -14.82 2.43 -1.41
N GLU A 61 -15.03 1.11 -1.53
CA GLU A 61 -14.34 0.10 -0.72
C GLU A 61 -12.81 0.19 -0.89
N GLN A 62 -12.32 0.42 -2.11
CA GLN A 62 -10.89 0.57 -2.36
C GLN A 62 -10.31 1.88 -1.80
N LYS A 63 -11.05 2.99 -1.89
CA LYS A 63 -10.64 4.24 -1.23
C LYS A 63 -10.61 4.11 0.28
N ALA A 64 -11.63 3.48 0.87
CA ALA A 64 -11.69 3.27 2.31
C ALA A 64 -10.56 2.37 2.80
N LYS A 65 -10.18 1.32 2.06
CA LYS A 65 -8.99 0.51 2.38
C LYS A 65 -7.69 1.31 2.30
N GLN A 66 -7.59 2.21 1.32
CA GLN A 66 -6.42 3.08 1.16
C GLN A 66 -6.33 4.11 2.30
N GLU A 67 -7.46 4.66 2.73
CA GLU A 67 -7.57 5.56 3.88
C GLU A 67 -7.34 4.82 5.21
N ASP A 68 -7.81 3.58 5.37
CA ASP A 68 -7.54 2.75 6.57
C ASP A 68 -6.08 2.29 6.64
N ASP A 69 -5.43 1.97 5.51
CA ASP A 69 -3.98 1.69 5.48
C ASP A 69 -3.17 2.96 5.85
N GLU A 70 -3.62 4.15 5.42
CA GLU A 70 -3.04 5.43 5.84
C GLU A 70 -3.33 5.75 7.31
N GLU A 71 -4.53 5.42 7.84
CA GLU A 71 -4.89 5.64 9.25
C GLU A 71 -4.28 4.63 10.22
N GLU A 72 -4.10 3.35 9.85
CA GLU A 72 -3.39 2.36 10.68
C GLU A 72 -1.91 2.74 10.86
N THR A 73 -1.29 3.38 9.87
CA THR A 73 0.05 3.97 10.04
C THR A 73 0.05 5.25 10.91
N GLY A 74 -1.12 5.88 11.12
CA GLY A 74 -1.29 7.13 11.89
C GLY A 74 -1.69 6.96 13.37
N LYS A 75 -2.05 5.76 13.83
CA LYS A 75 -2.54 5.49 15.21
C LYS A 75 -1.49 4.93 16.17
N GLN A 76 -0.20 4.96 15.83
CA GLN A 76 0.87 4.81 16.82
C GLN A 76 1.16 6.17 17.46
N GLU A 77 1.23 6.25 18.80
CA GLU A 77 1.77 7.45 19.47
C GLU A 77 3.09 7.82 18.81
N GLN A 78 3.19 9.04 18.29
CA GLN A 78 4.39 9.49 17.59
C GLN A 78 5.57 9.44 18.57
N GLU A 79 6.43 8.44 18.40
CA GLU A 79 7.65 8.29 19.18
C GLU A 79 8.71 9.25 18.62
N TYR A 80 9.38 9.99 19.50
CA TYR A 80 10.49 10.85 19.14
C TYR A 80 11.75 10.40 19.89
N ASP A 81 12.90 10.53 19.24
CA ASP A 81 14.17 10.28 19.90
C ASP A 81 14.66 11.47 20.74
N ASP A 82 15.76 11.28 21.46
CA ASP A 82 16.39 12.31 22.30
C ASP A 82 16.82 13.57 21.51
N GLU A 83 16.90 13.48 20.18
CA GLU A 83 17.23 14.60 19.28
C GLU A 83 15.97 15.22 18.64
N GLY A 84 14.76 14.73 18.97
CA GLY A 84 13.49 15.24 18.46
C GLY A 84 13.15 14.74 17.04
N ASN A 85 13.82 13.71 16.55
CA ASN A 85 13.50 13.08 15.26
C ASN A 85 12.34 12.09 15.45
N LEU A 86 11.40 12.10 14.50
CA LEU A 86 10.28 11.15 14.49
C LEU A 86 10.81 9.73 14.25
N VAL A 87 10.54 8.81 15.18
CA VAL A 87 10.87 7.39 15.08
C VAL A 87 9.75 6.68 14.32
N ILE A 88 10.09 6.14 13.15
CA ILE A 88 9.15 5.43 12.27
C ILE A 88 9.07 3.95 12.65
N CYS A 89 10.21 3.31 12.91
CA CYS A 89 10.24 1.94 13.41
C CYS A 89 11.57 1.60 14.10
N ARG A 90 11.53 0.67 15.07
CA ARG A 90 12.72 0.09 15.70
C ARG A 90 13.05 -1.25 15.04
N LEU A 91 14.19 -1.31 14.35
CA LEU A 91 14.71 -2.53 13.69
C LEU A 91 15.37 -3.48 14.70
N SER A 92 15.88 -2.94 15.81
CA SER A 92 16.39 -3.69 16.95
C SER A 92 16.47 -2.76 18.17
N ALA A 93 16.91 -3.27 19.33
CA ALA A 93 17.17 -2.45 20.51
C ALA A 93 18.16 -1.29 20.27
N LYS A 94 19.02 -1.39 19.24
CA LYS A 94 20.06 -0.38 18.93
C LYS A 94 19.93 0.21 17.53
N ARG A 95 18.92 -0.16 16.74
CA ARG A 95 18.77 0.31 15.36
C ARG A 95 17.35 0.78 15.13
N LYS A 96 17.19 1.97 14.56
CA LYS A 96 15.90 2.57 14.28
C LYS A 96 15.90 3.30 12.95
N VAL A 97 14.70 3.49 12.42
CA VAL A 97 14.41 4.34 11.27
C VAL A 97 13.79 5.62 11.80
N THR A 98 14.37 6.77 11.46
CA THR A 98 13.85 8.09 11.85
C THR A 98 13.69 9.01 10.66
N ILE A 99 12.80 9.99 10.77
CA ILE A 99 12.78 11.16 9.87
C ILE A 99 13.59 12.27 10.52
N GLN A 100 14.75 12.55 9.93
CA GLN A 100 15.68 13.57 10.41
C GLN A 100 15.56 14.81 9.53
N ASN A 101 15.42 15.99 10.13
CA ASN A 101 15.58 17.25 9.40
C ASN A 101 17.04 17.71 9.46
N PHE A 102 17.70 17.80 8.30
CA PHE A 102 19.05 18.32 8.20
C PHE A 102 19.11 19.46 7.19
N ARG A 103 19.38 20.67 7.68
CA ARG A 103 19.48 21.89 6.86
C ARG A 103 18.23 22.14 5.98
N GLY A 104 17.05 21.85 6.50
CA GLY A 104 15.78 22.04 5.79
C GLY A 104 15.39 20.88 4.86
N ALA A 105 16.22 19.84 4.74
CA ALA A 105 15.87 18.63 4.01
C ALA A 105 15.45 17.52 4.98
N ASN A 106 14.34 16.84 4.68
CA ASN A 106 13.93 15.64 5.40
C ASN A 106 14.66 14.42 4.84
N LEU A 107 15.28 13.65 5.73
CA LEU A 107 16.05 12.46 5.40
C LEU A 107 15.47 11.25 6.12
N VAL A 108 15.38 10.12 5.40
CA VAL A 108 15.07 8.81 6.00
C VAL A 108 16.37 8.25 6.56
N SER A 109 16.54 8.28 7.88
CA SER A 109 17.75 7.83 8.56
C SER A 109 17.57 6.41 9.09
N ILE A 110 18.40 5.47 8.62
CA ILE A 110 18.47 4.08 9.11
C ILE A 110 19.80 3.93 9.82
N ARG A 111 19.80 3.93 11.16
CA ARG A 111 21.05 4.11 11.93
C ARG A 111 21.12 3.27 13.20
N GLU A 112 22.33 2.82 13.53
CA GLU A 112 22.68 2.21 14.81
C GLU A 112 23.05 3.28 15.83
N TYR A 113 22.52 3.16 17.05
CA TYR A 113 22.73 4.04 18.18
C TYR A 113 23.42 3.29 19.32
N TYR A 114 24.12 4.04 20.16
CA TYR A 114 24.67 3.54 21.42
C TYR A 114 24.18 4.42 22.57
N TYR A 115 24.14 3.86 23.77
CA TYR A 115 23.81 4.60 24.98
C TYR A 115 25.10 5.11 25.63
N ASP A 116 25.12 6.40 25.94
CA ASP A 116 26.21 7.05 26.64
C ASP A 116 25.65 8.06 27.64
N GLY A 117 25.97 7.86 28.93
CA GLY A 117 25.60 8.81 29.99
C GLY A 117 24.09 9.09 30.12
N GLY A 118 23.22 8.17 29.70
CA GLY A 118 21.76 8.33 29.76
C GLY A 118 21.10 8.91 28.52
N ALA A 119 21.86 9.13 27.43
CA ALA A 119 21.32 9.55 26.13
C ALA A 119 21.68 8.55 25.03
N GLU A 120 20.78 8.36 24.07
CA GLU A 120 21.09 7.67 22.82
C GLU A 120 21.89 8.57 21.89
N ARG A 121 22.97 8.03 21.32
CA ARG A 121 23.84 8.72 20.38
C ARG A 121 23.97 7.96 19.07
N PRO A 122 23.89 8.62 17.91
CA PRO A 122 24.07 7.97 16.63
C PRO A 122 25.51 7.49 16.45
N THR A 123 25.68 6.31 15.87
CA THR A 123 26.99 5.81 15.42
C THR A 123 27.23 6.15 13.94
N ALA A 124 28.47 5.95 13.50
CA ALA A 124 28.82 6.00 12.08
C ALA A 124 28.14 4.89 11.24
N LYS A 125 27.62 3.83 11.88
CA LYS A 125 26.93 2.74 11.17
C LYS A 125 25.49 3.13 10.89
N GLY A 126 25.24 3.51 9.65
CA GLY A 126 23.91 3.89 9.19
C GLY A 126 23.99 4.76 7.96
N ILE A 127 22.84 4.99 7.34
CA ILE A 127 22.71 5.84 6.16
C ILE A 127 21.51 6.76 6.34
N SER A 128 21.64 8.00 5.85
CA SER A 128 20.55 8.95 5.78
C SER A 128 20.25 9.17 4.29
N LEU A 129 19.07 8.77 3.86
CA LEU A 129 18.64 8.80 2.47
C LEU A 129 17.84 10.07 2.23
N ASN A 130 18.16 10.79 1.17
CA ASN A 130 17.28 11.83 0.66
C ASN A 130 16.07 11.22 -0.08
N GLU A 131 15.14 12.06 -0.52
CA GLU A 131 13.91 11.64 -1.20
C GLU A 131 14.17 10.80 -2.46
N GLU A 132 15.14 11.17 -3.28
CA GLU A 132 15.49 10.44 -4.50
C GLU A 132 16.04 9.05 -4.19
N GLN A 133 16.94 8.95 -3.21
CA GLN A 133 17.54 7.69 -2.77
C GLN A 133 16.50 6.79 -2.10
N TRP A 134 15.61 7.35 -1.27
CA TRP A 134 14.51 6.62 -0.66
C TRP A 134 13.54 6.07 -1.72
N SER A 135 13.19 6.89 -2.71
CA SER A 135 12.34 6.49 -3.83
C SER A 135 12.99 5.39 -4.67
N ALA A 136 14.30 5.44 -4.87
CA ALA A 136 15.05 4.37 -5.53
C ALA A 136 15.03 3.07 -4.73
N LEU A 137 15.23 3.14 -3.41
CA LEU A 137 15.15 1.98 -2.53
C LEU A 137 13.75 1.36 -2.57
N ARG A 138 12.69 2.16 -2.38
CA ARG A 138 11.29 1.70 -2.39
C ARG A 138 10.92 0.96 -3.67
N ARG A 139 11.31 1.48 -4.84
CA ARG A 139 11.06 0.84 -6.14
C ARG A 139 11.73 -0.53 -6.28
N ASN A 140 12.81 -0.78 -5.54
CA ASN A 140 13.58 -2.02 -5.62
C ASN A 140 13.29 -2.99 -4.46
N ILE A 141 12.41 -2.65 -3.50
CA ILE A 141 12.04 -3.55 -2.39
C ILE A 141 11.61 -4.94 -2.89
N PRO A 142 10.75 -5.10 -3.91
CA PRO A 142 10.35 -6.44 -4.38
C PRO A 142 11.54 -7.27 -4.90
N ALA A 143 12.50 -6.63 -5.56
CA ALA A 143 13.71 -7.30 -6.03
C ALA A 143 14.62 -7.70 -4.87
N ILE A 144 14.71 -6.88 -3.83
CA ILE A 144 15.45 -7.18 -2.60
C ILE A 144 14.80 -8.37 -1.88
N GLU A 145 13.48 -8.38 -1.71
CA GLU A 145 12.75 -9.46 -1.06
C GLU A 145 12.96 -10.80 -1.78
N LYS A 146 12.84 -10.79 -3.11
CA LYS A 146 13.14 -11.97 -3.93
C LYS A 146 14.57 -12.47 -3.71
N ALA A 147 15.56 -11.58 -3.74
CA ALA A 147 16.96 -11.94 -3.56
C ALA A 147 17.26 -12.49 -2.15
N VAL A 148 16.63 -11.95 -1.10
CA VAL A 148 16.76 -12.45 0.27
C VAL A 148 16.22 -13.87 0.37
N LYS A 149 15.04 -14.13 -0.19
CA LYS A 149 14.43 -15.46 -0.21
C LYS A 149 15.32 -16.47 -0.95
N ASP A 150 15.78 -16.11 -2.14
CA ASP A 150 16.64 -16.96 -2.97
C ASP A 150 17.98 -17.30 -2.27
N MET A 151 18.48 -16.43 -1.38
CA MET A 151 19.69 -16.71 -0.58
C MET A 151 19.40 -17.62 0.61
N GLN A 152 18.29 -17.42 1.32
CA GLN A 152 17.90 -18.28 2.44
C GLN A 152 17.64 -19.73 2.00
N ASP A 153 17.07 -19.92 0.82
CA ASP A 153 16.81 -21.25 0.25
C ASP A 153 18.10 -21.97 -0.21
N ARG A 154 19.24 -21.27 -0.34
CA ARG A 154 20.55 -21.87 -0.68
C ARG A 154 21.32 -22.35 0.53
N ASP A 155 21.08 -21.71 1.68
CA ASP A 155 21.77 -22.00 2.94
C ASP A 155 21.04 -23.07 3.78
N ASN A 156 19.86 -23.51 3.33
CA ASN A 156 19.06 -24.63 3.89
C ASN A 156 19.18 -25.90 3.04
#